data_AF-A0A1M6DBZ5-F1
#
_entry.id   AF-A0A1M6DBZ5-F1
#
_cell.length_a   1.000
_cell.length_b   1.000
_cell.length_c   1.000
_cell.angle_alpha   90.00
_cell.angle_beta   90.00
_cell.angle_gamma   90.00
#
_symmetry.space_group_name_H-M   'P 1'
#
loop_
_entity.id
_entity.type
_entity.pdbx_description
1 polymer ?
#
loop_
_entity_poly.entity_id
_entity_poly.type
_entity_poly.pdbx_seq_one_letter_code
_entity_poly.pdbx_strand_id
1 'polypeptide(L)'
;MEALLAIERKKYHKALLEKGVLTIDKDGVPSNADKSSKLSITIANGIAQALMAETAEKAVGQTAGAKFELVNMEFLEATFPKLQNLRPGNWHIIKLGNRNSIKTSSFVQYEHLEYLSELTEKDAKLAASMGNDYMVAPDVVIYQDAIDDSEINKNLLIVDNTTAKMAYIRKETGGLPILHASISAKWTMRSDRAQNSRTEALGLIRNRKGHLPHIVVVTGEPMPGRLASLALGTGDIDCMYHFALYELIEAVEKSGAEDSKELLDVLIKGKRLKDISDLPLDLVV
;
A
#
# COMPACT_ATOMS: atom_id res chain seq x y z
N MET A 1 -20.98 -10.50 -18.90
CA MET A 1 -20.00 -10.98 -17.91
C MET A 1 -19.23 -9.76 -17.43
N GLU A 2 -19.17 -9.50 -16.13
CA GLU A 2 -18.44 -8.36 -15.58
C GLU A 2 -16.98 -8.75 -15.31
N ALA A 3 -16.03 -7.84 -15.54
CA ALA A 3 -14.61 -8.11 -15.35
C ALA A 3 -14.26 -8.27 -13.86
N LEU A 4 -13.29 -9.14 -13.55
CA LEU A 4 -12.87 -9.42 -12.16
C LEU A 4 -12.56 -8.15 -11.36
N LEU A 5 -11.72 -7.25 -11.92
CA LEU A 5 -11.33 -6.02 -11.23
C LEU A 5 -12.52 -5.08 -10.98
N ALA A 6 -13.50 -5.04 -11.89
CA ALA A 6 -14.71 -4.25 -11.69
C ALA A 6 -15.58 -4.83 -10.55
N ILE A 7 -15.72 -6.16 -10.48
CA ILE A 7 -16.44 -6.85 -9.41
C ILE A 7 -15.75 -6.61 -8.07
N GLU A 8 -14.44 -6.81 -7.99
CA GLU A 8 -13.69 -6.68 -6.73
C GLU A 8 -13.58 -5.21 -6.28
N ARG A 9 -13.52 -4.24 -7.20
CA ARG A 9 -13.60 -2.81 -6.86
C ARG A 9 -14.96 -2.46 -6.23
N LYS A 10 -16.07 -2.97 -6.77
CA LYS A 10 -17.41 -2.79 -6.16
C LYS A 10 -17.50 -3.41 -4.77
N LYS A 11 -16.97 -4.64 -4.60
CA LYS A 11 -16.92 -5.30 -3.28
C LYS A 11 -16.04 -4.54 -2.31
N TYR A 12 -14.92 -4.01 -2.76
CA TYR A 12 -14.03 -3.16 -1.97
C TYR A 12 -14.76 -1.91 -1.44
N HIS A 13 -15.47 -1.18 -2.30
CA HIS A 13 -16.29 -0.05 -1.87
C HIS A 13 -17.38 -0.45 -0.88
N LYS A 14 -18.10 -1.55 -1.16
CA LYS A 14 -19.10 -2.08 -0.25
C LYS A 14 -18.51 -2.42 1.12
N ALA A 15 -17.33 -3.04 1.16
CA ALA A 15 -16.64 -3.35 2.42
C ALA A 15 -16.23 -2.09 3.20
N LEU A 16 -15.83 -1.02 2.51
CA LEU A 16 -15.54 0.28 3.15
C LEU A 16 -16.78 0.87 3.84
N LEU A 17 -17.97 0.70 3.23
CA LEU A 17 -19.24 1.15 3.80
C LEU A 17 -19.66 0.26 4.99
N GLU A 18 -19.72 -1.06 4.78
CA GLU A 18 -20.20 -2.02 5.80
C GLU A 18 -19.31 -2.05 7.04
N LYS A 19 -17.99 -1.89 6.88
CA LYS A 19 -17.05 -1.82 8.00
C LYS A 19 -17.02 -0.43 8.66
N GLY A 20 -17.77 0.55 8.15
CA GLY A 20 -17.82 1.91 8.67
C GLY A 20 -16.49 2.65 8.53
N VAL A 21 -15.78 2.44 7.42
CA VAL A 21 -14.59 3.21 7.03
C VAL A 21 -15.04 4.52 6.38
N LEU A 22 -15.90 4.42 5.36
CA LEU A 22 -16.57 5.57 4.73
C LEU A 22 -17.97 5.73 5.32
N THR A 23 -18.16 6.78 6.11
CA THR A 23 -19.44 7.13 6.73
C THR A 23 -19.70 8.61 6.61
N ILE A 24 -20.96 9.04 6.73
CA ILE A 24 -21.33 10.45 6.88
C ILE A 24 -21.82 10.66 8.31
N ASP A 25 -21.26 11.63 9.03
CA ASP A 25 -21.73 11.93 10.38
C ASP A 25 -23.04 12.74 10.38
N LYS A 26 -23.59 12.98 11.58
CA LYS A 26 -24.86 13.72 11.77
C LYS A 26 -24.84 15.16 11.23
N ASP A 27 -23.65 15.74 11.09
CA ASP A 27 -23.44 17.11 10.60
C ASP A 27 -23.20 17.12 9.08
N GLY A 28 -23.33 15.96 8.41
CA GLY A 28 -23.14 15.82 6.97
C GLY A 28 -21.67 15.80 6.53
N VAL A 29 -20.75 15.46 7.44
CA VAL A 29 -19.31 15.43 7.18
C VAL A 29 -18.84 13.99 6.95
N PRO A 30 -18.32 13.66 5.75
CA PRO A 30 -17.76 12.34 5.49
C PRO A 30 -16.54 12.03 6.37
N SER A 31 -16.34 10.74 6.66
CA SER A 31 -15.28 10.28 7.55
C SER A 31 -13.87 10.61 7.05
N ASN A 32 -13.68 10.72 5.72
CA ASN A 32 -12.42 11.10 5.08
C ASN A 32 -12.25 12.61 4.86
N ALA A 33 -13.25 13.42 5.20
CA ALA A 33 -13.16 14.88 5.04
C ALA A 33 -12.43 15.57 6.21
N ASP A 34 -11.80 16.69 5.90
CA ASP A 34 -11.42 17.67 6.92
C ASP A 34 -12.61 18.59 7.25
N LYS A 35 -13.14 18.42 8.46
CA LYS A 35 -14.27 19.21 8.99
C LYS A 35 -14.05 20.73 8.98
N SER A 36 -12.79 21.18 8.93
CA SER A 36 -12.44 22.60 8.90
C SER A 36 -12.33 23.17 7.47
N SER A 37 -12.37 22.32 6.44
CA SER A 37 -12.26 22.71 5.05
C SER A 37 -13.58 22.47 4.31
N LYS A 38 -14.26 23.55 3.93
CA LYS A 38 -15.50 23.48 3.13
C LYS A 38 -15.30 22.71 1.84
N LEU A 39 -14.20 22.95 1.13
CA LEU A 39 -13.89 22.27 -0.12
C LEU A 39 -13.67 20.76 0.10
N SER A 40 -12.97 20.37 1.18
CA SER A 40 -12.78 18.96 1.54
C SER A 40 -14.10 18.27 1.80
N ILE A 41 -15.01 18.91 2.54
CA ILE A 41 -16.36 18.40 2.81
C ILE A 41 -17.14 18.24 1.50
N THR A 42 -17.12 19.25 0.62
CA THR A 42 -17.84 19.20 -0.66
C THR A 42 -17.37 18.04 -1.54
N ILE A 43 -16.06 17.90 -1.75
CA ILE A 43 -15.51 16.83 -2.60
C ILE A 43 -15.78 15.45 -1.97
N ALA A 44 -15.51 15.30 -0.67
CA ALA A 44 -15.76 14.04 0.02
C ALA A 44 -17.24 13.64 -0.01
N ASN A 45 -18.17 14.60 0.08
CA ASN A 45 -19.59 14.34 -0.03
C ASN A 45 -19.97 13.88 -1.44
N GLY A 46 -19.36 14.46 -2.48
CA GLY A 46 -19.54 13.99 -3.85
C GLY A 46 -19.16 12.51 -4.02
N ILE A 47 -18.03 12.09 -3.43
CA ILE A 47 -17.60 10.68 -3.42
C ILE A 47 -18.56 9.81 -2.60
N ALA A 48 -18.88 10.23 -1.37
CA ALA A 48 -19.75 9.48 -0.48
C ALA A 48 -21.15 9.26 -1.06
N GLN A 49 -21.72 10.27 -1.74
CA GLN A 49 -22.99 10.16 -2.45
C GLN A 49 -22.90 9.22 -3.65
N ALA A 50 -21.84 9.31 -4.46
CA ALA A 50 -21.63 8.41 -5.59
C ALA A 50 -21.54 6.93 -5.16
N LEU A 51 -20.97 6.69 -3.98
CA LEU A 51 -20.85 5.36 -3.37
C LEU A 51 -22.06 4.96 -2.51
N MET A 52 -23.09 5.81 -2.39
CA MET A 52 -24.28 5.57 -1.57
C MET A 52 -23.96 5.33 -0.08
N ALA A 53 -23.03 6.11 0.49
CA ALA A 53 -22.66 5.99 1.89
C ALA A 53 -23.82 6.39 2.83
N GLU A 54 -24.03 5.58 3.86
CA GLU A 54 -25.07 5.82 4.86
C GLU A 54 -24.58 6.74 6.00
N THR A 55 -25.55 7.32 6.72
CA THR A 55 -25.28 8.09 7.94
C THR A 55 -24.92 7.15 9.08
N ALA A 56 -23.73 7.30 9.64
CA ALA A 56 -23.27 6.53 10.79
C ALA A 56 -22.29 7.36 11.64
N GLU A 57 -22.20 7.07 12.94
CA GLU A 57 -21.23 7.75 13.80
C GLU A 57 -19.80 7.52 13.28
N LYS A 58 -19.02 8.60 13.26
CA LYS A 58 -17.64 8.58 12.79
C LYS A 58 -16.81 7.64 13.67
N ALA A 59 -16.26 6.59 13.09
CA ALA A 59 -15.29 5.75 13.78
C ALA A 59 -14.10 6.60 14.25
N VAL A 60 -13.59 6.34 15.47
CA VAL A 60 -12.39 7.00 15.99
C VAL A 60 -11.24 6.79 15.00
N GLY A 61 -10.43 7.82 14.73
CA GLY A 61 -9.46 7.82 13.62
C GLY A 61 -8.46 6.65 13.63
N GLN A 62 -8.08 6.13 14.82
CA GLN A 62 -7.26 4.91 14.93
C GLN A 62 -7.97 3.64 14.44
N THR A 63 -9.29 3.58 14.60
CA THR A 63 -10.12 2.46 14.14
C THR A 63 -10.34 2.51 12.63
N ALA A 64 -10.49 3.70 12.04
CA ALA A 64 -10.68 3.86 10.60
C ALA A 64 -9.44 3.45 9.79
N GLY A 65 -8.23 3.83 10.23
CA GLY A 65 -6.98 3.42 9.60
C GLY A 65 -6.81 1.89 9.57
N ALA A 66 -6.95 1.25 10.73
CA ALA A 66 -6.80 -0.20 10.84
C ALA A 66 -7.81 -1.00 9.99
N LYS A 67 -9.05 -0.50 9.88
CA LYS A 67 -10.09 -1.07 9.02
C LYS A 67 -9.79 -0.84 7.54
N PHE A 68 -9.29 0.34 7.17
CA PHE A 68 -8.89 0.65 5.79
C PHE A 68 -7.75 -0.26 5.32
N GLU A 69 -6.75 -0.47 6.17
CA GLU A 69 -5.65 -1.43 5.94
C GLU A 69 -6.19 -2.84 5.68
N LEU A 70 -7.15 -3.30 6.50
CA LEU A 70 -7.76 -4.62 6.33
C LEU A 70 -8.52 -4.73 4.99
N VAL A 71 -9.30 -3.72 4.62
CA VAL A 71 -10.07 -3.75 3.37
C VAL A 71 -9.15 -3.70 2.14
N ASN A 72 -8.03 -2.98 2.21
CA ASN A 72 -7.01 -2.99 1.16
C ASN A 72 -6.34 -4.36 1.02
N MET A 73 -6.01 -5.02 2.14
CA MET A 73 -5.47 -6.38 2.15
C MET A 73 -6.44 -7.37 1.50
N GLU A 74 -7.70 -7.37 1.90
CA GLU A 74 -8.75 -8.26 1.36
C GLU A 74 -8.96 -8.04 -0.15
N PHE A 75 -8.93 -6.79 -0.62
CA PHE A 75 -9.02 -6.50 -2.05
C PHE A 75 -7.82 -7.07 -2.83
N LEU A 76 -6.61 -6.93 -2.30
CA LEU A 76 -5.41 -7.48 -2.92
C LEU A 76 -5.43 -9.01 -2.92
N GLU A 77 -5.88 -9.66 -1.84
CA GLU A 77 -6.07 -11.11 -1.76
C GLU A 77 -7.08 -11.64 -2.80
N ALA A 78 -8.15 -10.88 -3.03
CA ALA A 78 -9.18 -11.24 -4.00
C ALA A 78 -8.75 -11.05 -5.46
N THR A 79 -7.71 -10.25 -5.72
CA THR A 79 -7.31 -9.82 -7.07
C THR A 79 -5.95 -10.37 -7.50
N PHE A 80 -4.86 -9.97 -6.83
CA PHE A 80 -3.49 -10.22 -7.30
C PHE A 80 -3.16 -11.71 -7.49
N PRO A 81 -3.52 -12.64 -6.56
CA PRO A 81 -3.28 -14.06 -6.76
C PRO A 81 -3.99 -14.69 -7.97
N LYS A 82 -4.97 -14.01 -8.57
CA LYS A 82 -5.67 -14.46 -9.78
C LYS A 82 -4.91 -14.16 -11.07
N LEU A 83 -3.84 -13.36 -11.00
CA LEU A 83 -3.03 -12.94 -12.16
C LEU A 83 -1.84 -13.89 -12.44
N GLN A 84 -1.99 -15.19 -12.13
CA GLN A 84 -0.91 -16.20 -12.25
C GLN A 84 -0.37 -16.34 -13.68
N ASN A 85 -1.18 -16.03 -14.70
CA ASN A 85 -0.75 -16.04 -16.09
C ASN A 85 0.20 -14.88 -16.43
N LEU A 86 0.18 -13.79 -15.66
CA LEU A 86 1.08 -12.64 -15.82
C LEU A 86 2.25 -12.72 -14.84
N ARG A 87 1.98 -13.15 -13.60
CA ARG A 87 2.98 -13.22 -12.53
C ARG A 87 2.77 -14.49 -11.68
N PRO A 88 3.26 -15.65 -12.13
CA PRO A 88 3.09 -16.90 -11.41
C PRO A 88 3.86 -16.87 -10.09
N GLY A 89 3.26 -17.43 -9.03
CA GLY A 89 3.88 -17.50 -7.72
C GLY A 89 2.91 -17.84 -6.61
N ASN A 90 3.47 -18.36 -5.50
CA ASN A 90 2.75 -18.56 -4.26
C ASN A 90 2.78 -17.25 -3.47
N TRP A 91 1.83 -16.38 -3.78
CA TRP A 91 1.75 -15.04 -3.20
C TRP A 91 1.02 -15.07 -1.86
N HIS A 92 1.63 -14.43 -0.87
CA HIS A 92 1.04 -14.16 0.43
C HIS A 92 0.82 -12.67 0.58
N ILE A 93 -0.32 -12.29 1.14
CA ILE A 93 -0.70 -10.90 1.35
C ILE A 93 -1.12 -10.77 2.80
N ILE A 94 -0.38 -10.00 3.58
CA ILE A 94 -0.64 -9.87 5.00
C ILE A 94 -0.53 -8.42 5.42
N LYS A 95 -1.36 -8.04 6.39
CA LYS A 95 -1.19 -6.81 7.15
C LYS A 95 -0.04 -6.98 8.14
N LEU A 96 0.94 -6.09 8.19
CA LEU A 96 1.91 -6.07 9.30
C LEU A 96 1.40 -5.10 10.37
N GLY A 97 1.15 -5.62 11.57
CA GLY A 97 0.82 -4.80 12.73
C GLY A 97 1.71 -5.17 13.90
N ASN A 98 1.71 -4.35 14.96
CA ASN A 98 2.53 -4.54 16.19
C ASN A 98 2.40 -5.91 16.89
N ARG A 99 1.50 -6.79 16.43
CA ARG A 99 1.25 -8.13 16.96
C ARG A 99 1.67 -9.28 16.03
N ASN A 100 2.15 -8.99 14.82
CA ASN A 100 2.61 -10.03 13.91
C ASN A 100 4.07 -10.40 14.16
N SER A 101 4.37 -11.69 14.05
CA SER A 101 5.74 -12.22 14.17
C SER A 101 6.63 -11.85 12.99
N ILE A 102 6.02 -11.58 11.83
CA ILE A 102 6.74 -11.21 10.61
C ILE A 102 7.15 -9.73 10.69
N LYS A 103 8.45 -9.49 10.59
CA LYS A 103 9.08 -8.16 10.53
C LYS A 103 9.66 -7.94 9.13
N THR A 104 10.08 -6.72 8.83
CA THR A 104 10.83 -6.44 7.59
C THR A 104 12.07 -7.33 7.46
N SER A 105 12.77 -7.61 8.57
CA SER A 105 13.92 -8.53 8.62
C SER A 105 13.58 -10.00 8.33
N SER A 106 12.30 -10.38 8.28
CA SER A 106 11.88 -11.73 7.90
C SER A 106 12.03 -12.01 6.40
N PHE A 107 12.29 -10.99 5.58
CA PHE A 107 12.47 -11.11 4.15
C PHE A 107 13.95 -11.06 3.76
N VAL A 108 14.33 -11.87 2.75
CA VAL A 108 15.74 -12.04 2.34
C VAL A 108 16.44 -10.72 2.00
N GLN A 109 15.74 -9.74 1.42
CA GLN A 109 16.33 -8.45 1.06
C GLN A 109 16.76 -7.63 2.29
N TYR A 110 16.21 -7.95 3.46
CA TYR A 110 16.33 -7.17 4.68
C TYR A 110 16.77 -8.02 5.89
N GLU A 111 17.15 -9.28 5.69
CA GLU A 111 17.52 -10.23 6.75
C GLU A 111 18.61 -9.67 7.70
N HIS A 112 19.57 -8.93 7.13
CA HIS A 112 20.68 -8.32 7.86
C HIS A 112 20.26 -7.25 8.87
N LEU A 113 19.03 -6.74 8.78
CA LEU A 113 18.52 -5.78 9.76
C LEU A 113 18.32 -6.41 11.13
N GLU A 114 18.03 -7.72 11.22
CA GLU A 114 17.97 -8.41 12.52
C GLU A 114 19.34 -8.40 13.20
N TYR A 115 20.39 -8.73 12.44
CA TYR A 115 21.77 -8.68 12.92
C TYR A 115 22.19 -7.27 13.39
N LEU A 116 21.82 -6.22 12.63
CA LEU A 116 22.09 -4.84 13.04
C LEU A 116 21.34 -4.46 14.32
N SER A 117 20.07 -4.89 14.46
CA SER A 117 19.28 -4.67 15.67
C SER A 117 19.98 -5.27 16.89
N GLU A 118 20.38 -6.54 16.82
CA GLU A 118 21.08 -7.24 17.91
C GLU A 118 22.39 -6.57 18.34
N LEU A 119 23.13 -5.98 17.39
CA LEU A 119 24.36 -5.24 17.69
C LEU A 119 24.07 -3.91 18.39
N THR A 120 23.06 -3.16 17.91
CA THR A 120 22.70 -1.86 18.49
C THR A 120 22.13 -1.99 19.91
N GLU A 121 21.42 -3.08 20.22
CA GLU A 121 20.95 -3.36 21.59
C GLU A 121 22.09 -3.52 22.59
N LYS A 122 23.27 -3.96 22.12
CA LYS A 122 24.46 -4.22 22.95
C LYS A 122 25.42 -3.03 23.02
N ASP A 123 25.26 -2.02 22.17
CA ASP A 123 26.14 -0.83 22.11
C ASP A 123 25.34 0.47 21.93
N ALA A 124 25.22 1.23 23.03
CA ALA A 124 24.51 2.50 23.05
C ALA A 124 25.15 3.59 22.15
N LYS A 125 26.47 3.55 21.90
CA LYS A 125 27.13 4.49 20.98
C LYS A 125 26.81 4.16 19.54
N LEU A 126 26.77 2.86 19.20
CA LEU A 126 26.35 2.39 17.89
C LEU A 126 24.88 2.74 17.64
N ALA A 127 23.99 2.49 18.61
CA ALA A 127 22.58 2.85 18.54
C ALA A 127 22.37 4.35 18.29
N ALA A 128 23.10 5.22 19.02
CA ALA A 128 23.02 6.67 18.84
C ALA A 128 23.52 7.16 17.46
N SER A 129 24.42 6.41 16.82
CA SER A 129 25.00 6.78 15.52
C SER A 129 24.19 6.26 14.33
N MET A 130 23.54 5.10 14.51
CA MET A 130 22.78 4.41 13.47
C MET A 130 21.30 4.85 13.43
N GLY A 131 20.75 5.29 14.57
CA GLY A 131 19.31 5.56 14.72
C GLY A 131 18.47 4.28 14.87
N ASN A 132 17.21 4.42 15.29
CA ASN A 132 16.26 3.30 15.47
C ASN A 132 15.31 3.09 14.28
N ASP A 133 15.54 3.78 13.16
CA ASP A 133 14.57 3.92 12.05
C ASP A 133 14.54 2.72 11.07
N TYR A 134 15.31 1.66 11.32
CA TYR A 134 15.34 0.48 10.43
C TYR A 134 14.05 -0.35 10.45
N MET A 135 13.15 -0.09 11.39
CA MET A 135 12.01 -0.95 11.72
C MET A 135 10.64 -0.29 11.51
N VAL A 136 10.45 0.53 10.48
CA VAL A 136 9.07 0.92 10.14
C VAL A 136 8.44 -0.15 9.27
N ALA A 137 7.57 -0.95 9.88
CA ALA A 137 6.84 -2.01 9.19
C ALA A 137 5.75 -1.38 8.31
N PRO A 138 5.68 -1.72 7.02
CA PRO A 138 4.60 -1.23 6.15
C PRO A 138 3.25 -1.83 6.52
N ASP A 139 2.17 -1.12 6.22
CA ASP A 139 0.83 -1.50 6.68
C ASP A 139 0.38 -2.86 6.10
N VAL A 140 0.58 -3.08 4.80
CA VAL A 140 0.32 -4.36 4.11
C VAL A 140 1.54 -4.74 3.28
N VAL A 141 1.90 -6.02 3.28
CA VAL A 141 2.96 -6.57 2.43
C VAL A 141 2.44 -7.67 1.52
N ILE A 142 3.07 -7.79 0.37
CA ILE A 142 2.95 -8.94 -0.53
C ILE A 142 4.33 -9.59 -0.59
N TYR A 143 4.39 -10.90 -0.43
CA TYR A 143 5.63 -11.65 -0.53
C TYR A 143 5.41 -13.02 -1.16
N GLN A 144 6.50 -13.66 -1.54
CA GLN A 144 6.50 -15.03 -2.05
C GLN A 144 7.54 -15.85 -1.31
N ASP A 145 7.22 -17.12 -1.03
CA ASP A 145 8.17 -18.06 -0.44
C ASP A 145 9.28 -18.44 -1.42
N ALA A 146 10.44 -18.83 -0.89
CA ALA A 146 11.46 -19.49 -1.69
C ALA A 146 10.94 -20.83 -2.25
N ILE A 147 11.41 -21.20 -3.43
CA ILE A 147 10.93 -22.31 -4.25
C ILE A 147 11.88 -23.51 -4.12
N ASP A 148 11.31 -24.70 -3.90
CA ASP A 148 12.05 -25.96 -3.92
C ASP A 148 12.60 -26.27 -5.33
N ASP A 149 13.81 -26.81 -5.40
CA ASP A 149 14.47 -27.16 -6.68
C ASP A 149 13.62 -28.14 -7.52
N SER A 150 12.78 -28.96 -6.90
CA SER A 150 11.85 -29.86 -7.60
C SER A 150 10.78 -29.11 -8.40
N GLU A 151 10.32 -27.95 -7.94
CA GLU A 151 9.38 -27.10 -8.67
C GLU A 151 10.11 -26.27 -9.74
N ILE A 152 11.32 -25.77 -9.43
CA ILE A 152 12.16 -25.07 -10.42
C ILE A 152 12.47 -26.00 -11.60
N ASN A 153 12.81 -27.26 -11.32
CA ASN A 153 13.21 -28.24 -12.32
C ASN A 153 12.04 -29.02 -12.97
N LYS A 154 10.79 -28.63 -12.70
CA LYS A 154 9.58 -29.38 -13.07
C LYS A 154 9.44 -29.69 -14.57
N ASN A 155 9.77 -28.71 -15.42
CA ASN A 155 9.64 -28.83 -16.87
C ASN A 155 10.98 -29.05 -17.57
N LEU A 156 12.07 -28.60 -16.95
CA LEU A 156 13.43 -28.65 -17.49
C LEU A 156 14.40 -28.66 -16.30
N LEU A 157 15.51 -29.39 -16.39
CA LEU A 157 16.57 -29.30 -15.39
C LEU A 157 17.28 -27.94 -15.53
N ILE A 158 16.96 -26.99 -14.65
CA ILE A 158 17.50 -25.62 -14.63
C ILE A 158 18.63 -25.48 -13.62
N VAL A 159 18.48 -26.08 -12.42
CA VAL A 159 19.44 -25.96 -11.31
C VAL A 159 19.87 -27.31 -10.75
N ASP A 160 21.05 -27.33 -10.16
CA ASP A 160 21.63 -28.47 -9.46
C ASP A 160 22.34 -28.02 -8.16
N ASN A 161 23.04 -28.95 -7.52
CA ASN A 161 23.77 -28.70 -6.28
C ASN A 161 25.14 -28.04 -6.49
N THR A 162 25.47 -27.60 -7.71
CA THR A 162 26.79 -27.03 -8.05
C THR A 162 26.70 -25.59 -8.56
N THR A 163 25.58 -25.22 -9.18
CA THR A 163 25.32 -23.90 -9.78
C THR A 163 24.26 -23.11 -9.02
N ALA A 164 24.14 -21.80 -9.31
CA ALA A 164 23.09 -20.91 -8.79
C ALA A 164 22.87 -20.94 -7.26
N LYS A 165 23.93 -21.17 -6.47
CA LYS A 165 23.87 -21.37 -5.01
C LYS A 165 23.56 -20.11 -4.19
N MET A 166 23.51 -18.95 -4.85
CA MET A 166 23.27 -17.65 -4.23
C MET A 166 21.94 -17.03 -4.71
N ALA A 167 21.12 -17.78 -5.45
CA ALA A 167 19.85 -17.27 -5.97
C ALA A 167 18.79 -17.27 -4.85
N TYR A 168 18.34 -16.09 -4.44
CA TYR A 168 17.38 -15.93 -3.32
C TYR A 168 16.05 -16.68 -3.49
N ILE A 169 15.63 -16.93 -4.74
CA ILE A 169 14.40 -17.68 -5.02
C ILE A 169 14.53 -19.16 -4.70
N ARG A 170 15.75 -19.71 -4.59
CA ARG A 170 15.95 -21.12 -4.26
C ARG A 170 15.85 -21.30 -2.76
N LYS A 171 15.01 -22.23 -2.34
CA LYS A 171 14.85 -22.57 -0.93
C LYS A 171 16.13 -23.15 -0.30
N GLU A 172 16.94 -23.84 -1.10
CA GLU A 172 18.28 -24.33 -0.71
C GLU A 172 19.25 -23.18 -0.38
N THR A 173 18.98 -21.96 -0.82
CA THR A 173 19.78 -20.76 -0.56
C THR A 173 19.11 -19.88 0.52
N GLY A 174 19.13 -20.36 1.76
CA GLY A 174 18.67 -19.61 2.94
C GLY A 174 17.16 -19.68 3.22
N GLY A 175 16.33 -19.85 2.18
CA GLY A 175 14.91 -20.20 2.34
C GLY A 175 13.99 -19.12 2.88
N LEU A 176 14.49 -17.89 3.09
CA LEU A 176 13.65 -16.77 3.50
C LEU A 176 12.75 -16.29 2.36
N PRO A 177 11.52 -15.82 2.66
CA PRO A 177 10.63 -15.25 1.67
C PRO A 177 11.19 -13.96 1.07
N ILE A 178 10.72 -13.63 -0.14
CA ILE A 178 11.09 -12.42 -0.88
C ILE A 178 9.94 -11.42 -0.76
N LEU A 179 10.23 -10.23 -0.22
CA LEU A 179 9.27 -9.13 -0.18
C LEU A 179 9.02 -8.62 -1.60
N HIS A 180 7.78 -8.69 -2.07
CA HIS A 180 7.38 -8.25 -3.40
C HIS A 180 6.84 -6.83 -3.39
N ALA A 181 6.03 -6.49 -2.39
CA ALA A 181 5.43 -5.17 -2.27
C ALA A 181 5.25 -4.75 -0.81
N SER A 182 5.35 -3.44 -0.60
CA SER A 182 5.05 -2.68 0.60
C SER A 182 3.97 -1.66 0.26
N ILE A 183 2.80 -1.81 0.86
CA ILE A 183 1.62 -1.00 0.62
C ILE A 183 1.29 -0.24 1.90
N SER A 184 1.50 1.08 1.89
CA SER A 184 1.06 1.96 3.00
C SER A 184 -0.39 2.41 2.74
N ALA A 185 -1.26 2.30 3.73
CA ALA A 185 -2.67 2.63 3.62
C ALA A 185 -3.01 3.85 4.49
N LYS A 186 -3.46 4.94 3.87
CA LYS A 186 -3.75 6.20 4.58
C LYS A 186 -5.18 6.65 4.30
N TRP A 187 -6.10 6.46 5.24
CA TRP A 187 -7.51 6.86 5.03
C TRP A 187 -7.68 8.37 4.81
N THR A 188 -6.92 9.18 5.55
CA THR A 188 -6.85 10.64 5.38
C THR A 188 -5.42 11.09 5.50
N MET A 189 -5.05 12.15 4.80
CA MET A 189 -3.70 12.69 4.83
C MET A 189 -3.65 14.04 5.53
N ARG A 190 -2.54 14.27 6.24
CA ARG A 190 -2.13 15.59 6.70
C ARG A 190 -0.70 15.81 6.19
N SER A 191 -0.31 17.06 5.98
CA SER A 191 1.00 17.41 5.39
C SER A 191 2.18 16.88 6.21
N ASP A 192 2.04 16.81 7.53
CA ASP A 192 3.01 16.19 8.44
C ASP A 192 3.09 14.67 8.27
N ARG A 193 1.94 14.00 8.07
CA ARG A 193 1.85 12.54 7.92
C ARG A 193 2.32 12.01 6.56
N ALA A 194 2.37 12.86 5.54
CA ALA A 194 2.96 12.52 4.25
C ALA A 194 4.47 12.21 4.38
N GLN A 195 5.16 12.82 5.35
CA GLN A 195 6.58 12.55 5.58
C GLN A 195 6.84 11.14 6.12
N ASN A 196 5.93 10.59 6.94
CA ASN A 196 6.10 9.24 7.48
C ASN A 196 6.19 8.19 6.37
N SER A 197 5.31 8.26 5.38
CA SER A 197 5.34 7.34 4.24
C SER A 197 6.60 7.48 3.39
N ARG A 198 7.19 8.68 3.30
CA ARG A 198 8.49 8.87 2.63
C ARG A 198 9.63 8.28 3.45
N THR A 199 9.63 8.45 4.76
CA THR A 199 10.66 7.87 5.64
C THR A 199 10.61 6.35 5.63
N GLU A 200 9.40 5.76 5.70
CA GLU A 200 9.16 4.31 5.52
C GLU A 200 9.76 3.81 4.21
N ALA A 201 9.40 4.47 3.10
CA ALA A 201 9.90 4.14 1.77
C ALA A 201 11.43 4.23 1.69
N LEU A 202 12.01 5.32 2.19
CA LEU A 202 13.46 5.51 2.21
C LEU A 202 14.18 4.44 3.03
N GLY A 203 13.56 3.95 4.11
CA GLY A 203 14.06 2.82 4.89
C GLY A 203 14.20 1.56 4.03
N LEU A 204 13.16 1.21 3.27
CA LEU A 204 13.20 0.07 2.34
C LEU A 204 14.19 0.27 1.20
N ILE A 205 14.27 1.49 0.66
CA ILE A 205 15.18 1.82 -0.44
C ILE A 205 16.64 1.69 0.00
N ARG A 206 17.00 2.32 1.12
CA ARG A 206 18.39 2.42 1.59
C ARG A 206 18.94 1.10 2.12
N ASN A 207 18.09 0.27 2.72
CA ASN A 207 18.52 -0.95 3.39
C ASN A 207 18.35 -2.21 2.55
N ARG A 208 17.88 -2.15 1.30
CA ARG A 208 17.70 -3.38 0.51
C ARG A 208 19.03 -4.04 0.14
N LYS A 209 19.05 -5.38 0.15
CA LYS A 209 20.05 -6.22 -0.54
C LYS A 209 19.35 -7.07 -1.60
N GLY A 210 19.13 -6.50 -2.78
CA GLY A 210 18.44 -7.15 -3.87
C GLY A 210 17.51 -6.20 -4.63
N HIS A 211 16.52 -6.76 -5.32
CA HIS A 211 15.51 -5.96 -6.00
C HIS A 211 14.64 -5.20 -4.98
N LEU A 212 14.34 -3.94 -5.29
CA LEU A 212 13.43 -3.13 -4.49
C LEU A 212 12.02 -3.71 -4.59
N PRO A 213 11.29 -3.94 -3.48
CA PRO A 213 9.87 -4.26 -3.56
C PRO A 213 9.10 -3.07 -4.15
N HIS A 214 7.90 -3.31 -4.65
CA HIS A 214 6.96 -2.22 -4.97
C HIS A 214 6.69 -1.40 -3.70
N ILE A 215 6.80 -0.08 -3.79
CA ILE A 215 6.52 0.86 -2.68
C ILE A 215 5.39 1.78 -3.10
N VAL A 216 4.19 1.49 -2.60
CA VAL A 216 2.97 2.17 -3.04
C VAL A 216 2.15 2.69 -1.87
N VAL A 217 1.30 3.67 -2.15
CA VAL A 217 0.38 4.23 -1.16
C VAL A 217 -1.05 4.12 -1.64
N VAL A 218 -1.94 3.54 -0.83
CA VAL A 218 -3.39 3.56 -1.07
C VAL A 218 -4.02 4.59 -0.15
N THR A 219 -4.88 5.47 -0.67
CA THR A 219 -5.43 6.59 0.12
C THR A 219 -6.92 6.85 -0.10
N GLY A 220 -7.57 7.31 0.97
CA GLY A 220 -8.94 7.82 0.98
C GLY A 220 -9.04 9.36 0.97
N GLU A 221 -7.91 10.07 0.87
CA GLU A 221 -7.85 11.53 0.97
C GLU A 221 -8.59 12.22 -0.19
N PRO A 222 -9.62 13.06 0.10
CA PRO A 222 -10.41 13.72 -0.94
C PRO A 222 -9.73 14.95 -1.56
N MET A 223 -8.77 15.61 -0.90
CA MET A 223 -8.21 16.88 -1.39
C MET A 223 -7.04 16.67 -2.36
N PRO A 224 -7.12 17.14 -3.62
CA PRO A 224 -5.99 17.07 -4.57
C PRO A 224 -4.70 17.71 -4.04
N GLY A 225 -4.81 18.83 -3.31
CA GLY A 225 -3.66 19.47 -2.66
C GLY A 225 -2.90 18.57 -1.68
N ARG A 226 -3.62 17.71 -0.95
CA ARG A 226 -3.02 16.76 0.00
C ARG A 226 -2.50 15.52 -0.69
N LEU A 227 -3.21 15.02 -1.70
CA LEU A 227 -2.70 13.96 -2.59
C LEU A 227 -1.36 14.39 -3.19
N ALA A 228 -1.29 15.60 -3.73
CA ALA A 228 -0.07 16.16 -4.33
C ALA A 228 1.11 16.24 -3.36
N SER A 229 0.88 16.54 -2.07
CA SER A 229 1.95 16.64 -1.07
C SER A 229 2.79 15.36 -0.92
N LEU A 230 2.21 14.20 -1.25
CA LEU A 230 2.91 12.91 -1.23
C LEU A 230 3.18 12.37 -2.64
N ALA A 231 2.25 12.56 -3.57
CA ALA A 231 2.36 12.03 -4.93
C ALA A 231 3.41 12.76 -5.79
N LEU A 232 3.62 14.06 -5.55
CA LEU A 232 4.62 14.85 -6.27
C LEU A 232 6.03 14.49 -5.81
N GLY A 233 6.95 14.50 -6.78
CA GLY A 233 8.30 13.99 -6.61
C GLY A 233 8.43 12.54 -7.05
N THR A 234 9.67 12.11 -7.20
CA THR A 234 10.06 10.78 -7.70
C THR A 234 11.18 10.22 -6.85
N GLY A 235 11.22 8.90 -6.70
CA GLY A 235 12.34 8.20 -6.05
C GLY A 235 11.98 7.50 -4.75
N ASP A 236 10.96 7.98 -4.03
CA ASP A 236 10.53 7.37 -2.77
C ASP A 236 9.36 6.38 -2.98
N ILE A 237 8.31 6.83 -3.66
CA ILE A 237 7.06 6.07 -3.84
C ILE A 237 6.84 5.83 -5.33
N ASP A 238 6.53 4.60 -5.71
CA ASP A 238 6.32 4.18 -7.09
C ASP A 238 5.05 4.83 -7.64
N CYS A 239 3.93 4.72 -6.94
CA CYS A 239 2.67 5.35 -7.30
C CYS A 239 1.71 5.45 -6.09
N MET A 240 0.76 6.37 -6.18
CA MET A 240 -0.38 6.45 -5.27
C MET A 240 -1.65 5.94 -5.95
N TYR A 241 -2.48 5.23 -5.20
CA TYR A 241 -3.75 4.68 -5.67
C TYR A 241 -4.87 5.26 -4.81
N HIS A 242 -5.79 5.96 -5.44
CA HIS A 242 -6.98 6.49 -4.77
C HIS A 242 -8.04 5.39 -4.69
N PHE A 243 -8.70 5.29 -3.53
CA PHE A 243 -9.70 4.24 -3.29
C PHE A 243 -10.91 4.31 -4.23
N ALA A 244 -11.22 5.50 -4.76
CA ALA A 244 -12.37 5.80 -5.60
C ALA A 244 -12.00 6.91 -6.60
N LEU A 245 -11.00 6.68 -7.47
CA LEU A 245 -10.43 7.75 -8.31
C LEU A 245 -11.47 8.34 -9.27
N TYR A 246 -12.29 7.50 -9.88
CA TYR A 246 -13.29 7.94 -10.85
C TYR A 246 -14.34 8.84 -10.19
N GLU A 247 -14.78 8.48 -8.98
CA GLU A 247 -15.72 9.25 -8.18
C GLU A 247 -15.09 10.57 -7.68
N LEU A 248 -13.79 10.56 -7.35
CA LEU A 248 -13.04 11.77 -6.99
C LEU A 248 -12.97 12.76 -8.16
N ILE A 249 -12.68 12.28 -9.38
CA ILE A 249 -12.63 13.12 -10.59
C ILE A 249 -13.97 13.84 -10.78
N GLU A 250 -15.08 13.09 -10.72
CA GLU A 250 -16.41 13.68 -10.84
C GLU A 250 -16.73 14.68 -9.72
N ALA A 251 -16.35 14.37 -8.47
CA ALA A 251 -16.62 15.22 -7.33
C ALA A 251 -15.85 16.56 -7.40
N VAL A 252 -14.59 16.53 -7.86
CA VAL A 252 -13.77 17.73 -8.07
C VAL A 252 -14.31 18.57 -9.23
N GLU A 253 -14.76 17.93 -10.31
CA GLU A 253 -15.38 18.64 -11.43
C GLU A 253 -16.67 19.34 -11.01
N LYS A 254 -17.54 18.65 -10.26
CA LYS A 254 -18.79 19.21 -9.74
C LYS A 254 -18.58 20.31 -8.69
N SER A 255 -17.44 20.31 -7.97
CA SER A 255 -17.16 21.35 -6.98
C SER A 255 -16.76 22.70 -7.59
N GLY A 256 -16.46 22.75 -8.90
CA GLY A 256 -16.03 23.98 -9.60
C GLY A 256 -14.68 24.53 -9.13
N ALA A 257 -13.85 23.70 -8.49
CA ALA A 257 -12.56 24.10 -7.95
C ALA A 257 -11.46 23.87 -9.00
N GLU A 258 -11.27 24.84 -9.90
CA GLU A 258 -10.35 24.71 -11.04
C GLU A 258 -8.92 24.33 -10.64
N ASP A 259 -8.35 24.95 -9.60
CA ASP A 259 -7.02 24.59 -9.09
C ASP A 259 -6.93 23.12 -8.65
N SER A 260 -8.01 22.59 -8.05
CA SER A 260 -8.07 21.19 -7.61
C SER A 260 -8.21 20.25 -8.81
N LYS A 261 -8.94 20.66 -9.85
CA LYS A 261 -9.08 19.92 -11.11
C LYS A 261 -7.76 19.84 -11.85
N GLU A 262 -7.08 20.97 -12.02
CA GLU A 262 -5.77 21.03 -12.67
C GLU A 262 -4.74 20.17 -11.92
N LEU A 263 -4.69 20.29 -10.59
CA LEU A 263 -3.76 19.50 -9.80
C LEU A 263 -4.04 17.99 -9.90
N LEU A 264 -5.31 17.59 -9.86
CA LEU A 264 -5.68 16.19 -10.03
C LEU A 264 -5.28 15.65 -11.42
N ASP A 265 -5.50 16.43 -12.46
CA ASP A 265 -5.12 16.09 -13.83
C ASP A 265 -3.59 15.95 -13.99
N VAL A 266 -2.81 16.84 -13.39
CA VAL A 266 -1.35 16.74 -13.33
C VAL A 266 -0.90 15.44 -12.66
N LEU A 267 -1.52 15.04 -11.55
CA LEU A 267 -1.19 13.80 -10.85
C LEU A 267 -1.51 12.55 -11.68
N ILE A 268 -2.67 12.53 -12.34
CA ILE A 268 -3.11 11.39 -13.16
C ILE A 268 -2.25 11.27 -14.42
N LYS A 269 -2.11 12.37 -15.20
CA LYS A 269 -1.29 12.38 -16.42
C LYS A 269 0.19 12.12 -16.13
N GLY A 270 0.67 12.61 -14.99
CA GLY A 270 2.01 12.34 -14.48
C GLY A 270 2.23 10.92 -13.97
N LYS A 271 1.22 10.03 -14.03
CA LYS A 271 1.26 8.65 -13.51
C LYS A 271 1.65 8.58 -12.03
N ARG A 272 1.26 9.61 -11.27
CA ARG A 272 1.50 9.71 -9.82
C ARG A 272 0.29 9.29 -8.99
N LEU A 273 -0.90 9.34 -9.59
CA LEU A 273 -2.16 8.91 -9.00
C LEU A 273 -2.93 8.01 -9.97
N LYS A 274 -3.38 6.86 -9.48
CA LYS A 274 -4.17 5.83 -10.20
C LYS A 274 -5.37 5.38 -9.37
N ASP A 275 -6.27 4.58 -9.94
CA ASP A 275 -7.38 3.98 -9.19
C ASP A 275 -6.91 2.71 -8.47
N ILE A 276 -7.54 2.37 -7.35
CA ILE A 276 -7.27 1.11 -6.65
C ILE A 276 -7.36 -0.13 -7.56
N SER A 277 -8.19 -0.10 -8.62
CA SER A 277 -8.27 -1.20 -9.57
C SER A 277 -7.02 -1.37 -10.45
N ASP A 278 -6.16 -0.37 -10.57
CA ASP A 278 -4.92 -0.46 -11.32
C ASP A 278 -3.83 -1.21 -10.55
N LEU A 279 -3.85 -1.13 -9.21
CA LEU A 279 -2.80 -1.66 -8.34
C LEU A 279 -2.50 -3.17 -8.56
N PRO A 280 -3.49 -4.09 -8.66
CA PRO A 280 -3.20 -5.49 -8.90
C PRO A 280 -2.42 -5.74 -10.19
N LEU A 281 -2.67 -4.95 -11.24
CA LEU A 281 -1.96 -5.07 -12.51
C LEU A 281 -0.57 -4.42 -12.43
N ASP A 282 -0.43 -3.29 -11.76
CA ASP A 282 0.89 -2.67 -11.57
C ASP A 282 1.82 -3.54 -10.70
N LEU A 283 1.28 -4.41 -9.85
CA LEU A 283 2.06 -5.36 -9.05
C LEU A 283 2.64 -6.54 -9.85
N VAL A 284 2.28 -6.74 -11.12
CA VAL A 284 2.76 -7.90 -11.90
C VAL A 284 4.16 -7.70 -12.50
N VAL A 285 4.64 -6.46 -12.56
CA VAL A 285 5.95 -6.12 -13.14
C VAL A 285 7.10 -6.48 -12.21
#